data_AF-A0A816GZV6-F1
#
_entry.id   AF-A0A816GZV6-F1
#
_cell.length_a   1.000
_cell.length_b   1.000
_cell.length_c   1.000
_cell.angle_alpha   90.00
_cell.angle_beta   90.00
_cell.angle_gamma   90.00
#
_symmetry.space_group_name_H-M   'P 1'
#
loop_
_entity.id
_entity.type
_entity.pdbx_description
1 polymer ?
#
loop_
_entity_poly.entity_id
_entity_poly.type
_entity_poly.pdbx_seq_one_letter_code
_entity_poly.pdbx_strand_id
1 'polypeptide(L)'
;MDSSEHFQNLSTSQELPKKKITNPLDMATSSDPTLLLPDYSKLSDSKFIQMLLISMSNTINQDAIIELLNQKEILLFIREHTQLLNKFNYSELQHEQWSYYYNLGITEGIWNGRVSKKLAEANSMCYTYGRSKNLIKQRLEKYRVQCDKNQEAINEHIKQTPAIIDIQNITTMINNLINKDQYELRLELDRRKTMLRLDAEEHKIVEEFY
;
A
#
# COMPACT_ATOMS: atom_id res chain seq x y z
N MET A 1 24.52 -18.01 -74.77
CA MET A 1 24.35 -19.07 -73.76
C MET A 1 25.25 -18.74 -72.59
N ASP A 2 24.85 -19.14 -71.39
CA ASP A 2 25.29 -18.77 -70.03
C ASP A 2 24.64 -17.48 -69.48
N SER A 3 23.52 -17.56 -68.74
CA SER A 3 23.29 -18.13 -67.38
C SER A 3 23.97 -17.27 -66.31
N SER A 4 23.27 -16.28 -65.75
CA SER A 4 22.51 -16.37 -64.49
C SER A 4 23.40 -16.69 -63.27
N GLU A 5 23.61 -15.72 -62.39
CA GLU A 5 23.30 -15.86 -60.95
C GLU A 5 23.52 -14.52 -60.19
N HIS A 6 22.40 -13.96 -59.73
CA HIS A 6 22.33 -12.90 -58.75
C HIS A 6 22.58 -13.48 -57.35
N PHE A 7 23.65 -13.07 -56.67
CA PHE A 7 23.77 -13.23 -55.22
C PHE A 7 23.26 -11.98 -54.51
N GLN A 8 22.05 -12.07 -53.97
CA GLN A 8 21.50 -11.12 -52.99
C GLN A 8 22.15 -11.41 -51.62
N ASN A 9 22.91 -10.45 -51.10
CA ASN A 9 23.37 -10.46 -49.71
C ASN A 9 22.22 -10.02 -48.79
N LEU A 10 21.50 -11.00 -48.23
CA LEU A 10 20.64 -10.85 -47.06
C LEU A 10 21.52 -10.78 -45.80
N SER A 11 21.85 -9.57 -45.35
CA SER A 11 22.39 -9.36 -44.00
C SER A 11 21.28 -8.85 -43.10
N THR A 12 20.47 -9.79 -42.62
CA THR A 12 19.45 -9.53 -41.60
C THR A 12 20.17 -9.46 -40.25
N SER A 13 20.58 -8.26 -39.83
CA SER A 13 21.01 -8.02 -38.45
C SER A 13 19.81 -8.26 -37.52
N GLN A 14 19.75 -9.46 -36.94
CA GLN A 14 18.82 -9.76 -35.85
C GLN A 14 19.19 -8.88 -34.65
N GLU A 15 18.45 -7.79 -34.46
CA GLU A 15 18.47 -7.06 -33.19
C GLU A 15 18.00 -8.01 -32.08
N LEU A 16 18.94 -8.41 -31.21
CA LEU A 16 18.62 -9.10 -29.98
C LEU A 16 17.67 -8.21 -29.16
N PRO A 17 16.58 -8.75 -28.60
CA PRO A 17 15.66 -7.97 -27.79
C PRO A 17 16.44 -7.39 -26.61
N LYS A 18 16.53 -6.07 -26.55
CA LYS A 18 17.09 -5.33 -25.42
C LYS A 18 16.31 -5.75 -24.16
N LYS A 19 16.86 -6.69 -23.38
CA LYS A 19 16.38 -6.98 -22.04
C LYS A 19 16.36 -5.66 -21.31
N LYS A 20 15.16 -5.17 -20.94
CA LYS A 20 15.03 -4.08 -19.99
C LYS A 20 15.77 -4.53 -18.74
N ILE A 21 16.92 -3.92 -18.47
CA ILE A 21 17.60 -4.03 -17.20
C ILE A 21 16.69 -3.28 -16.23
N THR A 22 15.77 -3.99 -15.60
CA THR A 22 15.01 -3.48 -14.46
C THR A 22 15.94 -3.52 -13.27
N ASN A 23 16.13 -2.38 -12.61
CA ASN A 23 16.89 -2.34 -11.38
C ASN A 23 16.25 -3.30 -10.36
N PRO A 24 17.03 -4.03 -9.54
CA PRO A 24 16.48 -4.91 -8.51
C PRO A 24 15.52 -4.18 -7.56
N LEU A 25 15.70 -2.87 -7.39
CA LEU A 25 14.81 -1.99 -6.62
C LEU A 25 13.44 -1.76 -7.31
N ASP A 26 13.32 -1.90 -8.63
CA ASP A 26 12.05 -1.78 -9.37
C ASP A 26 11.12 -2.99 -9.21
N MET A 27 11.66 -4.17 -8.88
CA MET A 27 10.85 -5.39 -8.79
C MET A 27 9.99 -5.45 -7.51
N ALA A 28 10.39 -4.76 -6.44
CA ALA A 28 9.62 -4.71 -5.19
C ALA A 28 8.61 -3.55 -5.14
N THR A 29 8.67 -2.57 -6.05
CA THR A 29 7.92 -1.30 -5.99
C THR A 29 6.60 -1.28 -6.77
N SER A 30 6.32 -2.31 -7.57
CA SER A 30 5.16 -2.32 -8.49
C SER A 30 3.92 -3.06 -7.98
N SER A 31 4.04 -3.84 -6.91
CA SER A 31 2.89 -4.55 -6.33
C SER A 31 1.89 -3.55 -5.75
N ASP A 32 0.60 -3.79 -5.98
CA ASP A 32 -0.45 -2.98 -5.36
C ASP A 32 -0.40 -3.22 -3.83
N PRO A 33 -0.22 -2.19 -2.99
CA PRO A 33 -0.14 -2.37 -1.54
C PRO A 33 -1.42 -2.97 -0.95
N THR A 34 -2.56 -2.92 -1.67
CA THR A 34 -3.78 -3.62 -1.27
C THR A 34 -3.61 -5.15 -1.22
N LEU A 35 -2.62 -5.72 -1.90
CA LEU A 35 -2.31 -7.15 -1.82
C LEU A 35 -1.79 -7.57 -0.44
N LEU A 36 -1.28 -6.62 0.34
CA LEU A 36 -0.83 -6.83 1.72
C LEU A 36 -1.95 -6.57 2.73
N LEU A 37 -3.13 -6.12 2.28
CA LEU A 37 -4.26 -5.85 3.16
C LEU A 37 -5.01 -7.16 3.46
N PRO A 38 -5.11 -7.58 4.74
CA PRO A 38 -5.88 -8.76 5.11
C PRO A 38 -7.36 -8.59 4.78
N ASP A 39 -8.04 -9.69 4.43
CA ASP A 39 -9.49 -9.71 4.22
C ASP A 39 -10.15 -10.64 5.24
N TYR A 40 -10.57 -10.06 6.37
CA TYR A 40 -11.14 -10.82 7.49
C TYR A 40 -12.49 -11.47 7.15
N SER A 41 -13.17 -11.00 6.08
CA SER A 41 -14.44 -11.57 5.62
C SER A 41 -14.29 -12.98 5.04
N LYS A 42 -13.08 -13.35 4.58
CA LYS A 42 -12.79 -14.65 3.94
C LYS A 42 -12.20 -15.68 4.90
N LEU A 43 -11.93 -15.31 6.14
CA LEU A 43 -11.37 -16.23 7.14
C LEU A 43 -12.44 -17.19 7.66
N SER A 44 -12.03 -18.41 7.98
CA SER A 44 -12.91 -19.32 8.73
C SER A 44 -13.17 -18.78 10.14
N ASP A 45 -14.33 -19.11 10.69
CA ASP A 45 -14.73 -18.71 12.04
C ASP A 45 -13.67 -19.13 13.08
N SER A 46 -13.20 -20.37 13.01
CA SER A 46 -12.15 -20.90 13.89
C SER A 46 -10.85 -20.09 13.82
N LYS A 47 -10.43 -19.70 12.61
CA LYS A 47 -9.20 -18.95 12.41
C LYS A 47 -9.34 -17.51 12.91
N PHE A 48 -10.47 -16.88 12.63
CA PHE A 48 -10.77 -15.53 13.07
C PHE A 48 -10.82 -15.43 14.60
N ILE A 49 -11.52 -16.35 15.27
CA ILE A 49 -11.56 -16.43 16.74
C ILE A 49 -10.14 -16.61 17.30
N GLN A 50 -9.35 -17.53 16.74
CA GLN A 50 -7.97 -17.75 17.19
C GLN A 50 -7.13 -16.48 17.09
N MET A 51 -7.26 -15.72 15.99
CA MET A 51 -6.54 -14.46 15.80
C MET A 51 -6.95 -13.40 16.82
N LEU A 52 -8.26 -13.26 17.08
CA LEU A 52 -8.79 -12.38 18.12
C LEU A 52 -8.25 -12.74 19.52
N LEU A 53 -8.28 -14.02 19.89
CA LEU A 53 -7.79 -14.48 21.19
C LEU A 53 -6.28 -14.29 21.36
N ILE A 54 -5.48 -14.50 20.31
CA ILE A 54 -4.03 -14.23 20.34
C ILE A 54 -3.75 -12.73 20.55
N SER A 55 -4.61 -11.86 20.02
CA SER A 55 -4.48 -10.40 20.20
C SER A 55 -4.92 -9.90 21.58
N MET A 56 -5.56 -10.76 22.39
CA MET A 56 -5.92 -10.48 23.79
C MET A 56 -4.79 -10.92 24.72
N SER A 57 -3.88 -10.00 25.02
CA SER A 57 -2.91 -10.20 26.10
C SER A 57 -3.58 -9.96 27.47
N ASN A 58 -3.66 -10.99 28.31
CA ASN A 58 -3.97 -10.94 29.74
C ASN A 58 -5.30 -10.29 30.17
N THR A 59 -6.41 -10.58 29.49
CA THR A 59 -7.74 -10.18 29.97
C THR A 59 -8.26 -11.13 31.05
N ILE A 60 -8.73 -10.57 32.16
CA ILE A 60 -9.24 -11.27 33.36
C ILE A 60 -10.45 -12.19 33.06
N ASN A 61 -11.14 -12.02 31.92
CA ASN A 61 -12.39 -12.71 31.57
C ASN A 61 -12.31 -13.48 30.23
N GLN A 62 -11.21 -14.18 29.96
CA GLN A 62 -11.02 -14.88 28.68
C GLN A 62 -12.12 -15.90 28.37
N ASP A 63 -12.61 -16.64 29.37
CA ASP A 63 -13.65 -17.65 29.19
C ASP A 63 -15.00 -17.04 28.76
N ALA A 64 -15.40 -15.92 29.37
CA ALA A 64 -16.63 -15.21 29.00
C ALA A 64 -16.56 -14.66 27.56
N ILE A 65 -15.38 -14.21 27.12
CA ILE A 65 -15.17 -13.74 25.75
C ILE A 65 -15.26 -14.91 24.76
N ILE A 66 -14.68 -16.07 25.09
CA ILE A 66 -14.79 -17.26 24.26
C ILE A 66 -16.26 -17.67 24.08
N GLU A 67 -17.05 -17.64 25.15
CA GLU A 67 -18.49 -17.94 25.10
C GLU A 67 -19.24 -16.95 24.20
N LEU A 68 -18.95 -15.65 24.31
CA LEU A 68 -19.51 -14.61 23.42
C LEU A 68 -19.12 -14.83 21.95
N LEU A 69 -17.86 -15.16 21.67
CA LEU A 69 -17.36 -15.38 20.30
C LEU A 69 -17.92 -16.65 19.65
N ASN A 70 -18.43 -17.60 20.43
CA ASN A 70 -19.12 -18.79 19.92
C ASN A 70 -20.55 -18.48 19.45
N GLN A 71 -21.10 -17.31 19.78
CA GLN A 71 -22.38 -16.86 19.26
C GLN A 71 -22.20 -16.31 17.84
N LYS A 72 -22.86 -16.97 16.87
CA LYS A 72 -22.67 -16.67 15.43
C LYS A 72 -22.95 -15.20 15.08
N GLU A 73 -24.00 -14.61 15.65
CA GLU A 73 -24.38 -13.21 15.40
C GLU A 73 -23.34 -12.23 15.94
N ILE A 74 -22.82 -12.49 17.14
CA ILE A 74 -21.73 -11.70 17.74
C ILE A 74 -20.47 -11.81 16.89
N LEU A 75 -20.11 -13.03 16.48
CA LEU A 75 -18.92 -13.25 15.67
C LEU A 75 -19.01 -12.51 14.33
N LEU A 76 -20.18 -12.54 13.69
CA LEU A 76 -20.44 -11.81 12.45
C LEU A 76 -20.30 -10.30 12.67
N PHE A 77 -20.95 -9.77 13.71
CA PHE A 77 -20.86 -8.36 14.08
C PHE A 77 -19.41 -7.91 14.31
N ILE A 78 -18.64 -8.69 15.06
CA ILE A 78 -17.23 -8.41 15.34
C ILE A 78 -16.41 -8.47 14.05
N ARG A 79 -16.65 -9.45 13.17
CA ARG A 79 -15.96 -9.57 11.89
C ARG A 79 -16.20 -8.39 10.98
N GLU A 80 -17.44 -7.94 10.87
CA GLU A 80 -17.80 -6.75 10.11
C GLU A 80 -17.11 -5.51 10.66
N HIS A 81 -17.13 -5.34 11.99
CA HIS A 81 -16.43 -4.26 12.68
C HIS A 81 -14.93 -4.28 12.41
N THR A 82 -14.31 -5.47 12.49
CA THR A 82 -12.88 -5.66 12.14
C THR A 82 -12.60 -5.25 10.71
N GLN A 83 -13.45 -5.65 9.75
CA GLN A 83 -13.23 -5.32 8.35
C GLN A 83 -13.39 -3.82 8.07
N LEU A 84 -14.30 -3.13 8.78
CA LEU A 84 -14.46 -1.68 8.71
C LEU A 84 -13.23 -0.95 9.25
N LEU A 85 -12.76 -1.32 10.46
CA LEU A 85 -11.56 -0.76 11.07
C LEU A 85 -10.31 -1.02 10.23
N ASN A 86 -10.19 -2.22 9.64
CA ASN A 86 -9.08 -2.58 8.76
C ASN A 86 -9.01 -1.67 7.52
N LYS A 87 -10.15 -1.43 6.87
CA LYS A 87 -10.27 -0.51 5.72
C LYS A 87 -10.02 0.95 6.11
N PHE A 88 -10.50 1.36 7.29
CA PHE A 88 -10.25 2.69 7.83
C PHE A 88 -8.74 2.92 8.03
N ASN A 89 -8.08 2.05 8.80
CA ASN A 89 -6.63 2.12 9.05
C ASN A 89 -5.82 2.13 7.74
N TYR A 90 -6.20 1.32 6.76
CA TYR A 90 -5.54 1.35 5.45
C TYR A 90 -5.71 2.70 4.72
N SER A 91 -6.90 3.28 4.79
CA SER A 91 -7.19 4.57 4.15
C SER A 91 -6.39 5.69 4.82
N GLU A 92 -6.25 5.65 6.15
CA GLU A 92 -5.40 6.58 6.90
C GLU A 92 -3.92 6.46 6.49
N LEU A 93 -3.40 5.23 6.44
CA LEU A 93 -2.02 4.96 5.99
C LEU A 93 -1.74 5.49 4.59
N GLN A 94 -2.69 5.30 3.67
CA GLN A 94 -2.60 5.85 2.33
C GLN A 94 -2.64 7.38 2.35
N HIS A 95 -3.57 7.98 3.10
CA HIS A 95 -3.65 9.43 3.24
C HIS A 95 -2.35 10.03 3.79
N GLU A 96 -1.74 9.41 4.81
CA GLU A 96 -0.44 9.78 5.35
C GLU A 96 0.67 9.72 4.29
N GLN A 97 0.74 8.62 3.54
CA GLN A 97 1.73 8.46 2.46
C GLN A 97 1.59 9.58 1.42
N TRP A 98 0.38 9.85 0.93
CA TRP A 98 0.17 10.90 -0.08
C TRP A 98 0.39 12.30 0.50
N SER A 99 0.16 12.49 1.79
CA SER A 99 0.48 13.75 2.50
C SER A 99 1.98 13.96 2.56
N TYR A 100 2.75 12.90 2.87
CA TYR A 100 4.20 12.93 2.81
C TYR A 100 4.69 13.32 1.42
N TYR A 101 4.13 12.72 0.36
CA TYR A 101 4.53 12.99 -1.03
C TYR A 101 4.24 14.45 -1.41
N TYR A 102 3.09 14.96 -0.96
CA TYR A 102 2.71 16.35 -1.18
C TYR A 102 3.67 17.31 -0.49
N ASN A 103 4.01 17.05 0.77
CA ASN A 103 4.92 17.88 1.55
C ASN A 103 6.32 17.87 0.96
N LEU A 104 6.84 16.69 0.56
CA LEU A 104 8.13 16.56 -0.11
C LEU A 104 8.18 17.39 -1.40
N GLY A 105 7.12 17.35 -2.22
CA GLY A 105 7.04 18.17 -3.42
C GLY A 105 6.99 19.68 -3.14
N ILE A 106 6.44 20.11 -1.99
CA ILE A 106 6.51 21.52 -1.56
C ILE A 106 7.94 21.87 -1.12
N THR A 107 8.54 21.08 -0.24
CA THR A 107 9.82 21.41 0.40
C THR A 107 10.99 21.36 -0.56
N GLU A 108 11.04 20.34 -1.41
CA GLU A 108 12.14 20.16 -2.37
C GLU A 108 11.84 20.80 -3.73
N GLY A 109 10.62 21.31 -3.95
CA GLY A 109 10.20 21.83 -5.26
C GLY A 109 9.99 20.74 -6.32
N ILE A 110 9.92 19.48 -5.90
CA ILE A 110 9.94 18.31 -6.77
C ILE A 110 8.52 17.94 -7.18
N TRP A 111 8.10 18.43 -8.35
CA TRP A 111 6.87 18.02 -9.02
C TRP A 111 7.18 17.59 -10.44
N ASN A 112 6.84 16.36 -10.82
CA ASN A 112 7.05 15.86 -12.19
C ASN A 112 8.45 16.12 -12.75
N GLY A 113 9.48 16.01 -11.90
CA GLY A 113 10.83 16.31 -12.32
C GLY A 113 11.28 15.35 -13.42
N ARG A 114 12.00 15.91 -14.40
CA ARG A 114 12.58 15.15 -15.51
C ARG A 114 14.01 15.58 -15.70
N VAL A 115 14.90 14.60 -15.86
CA VAL A 115 16.24 14.84 -16.37
C VAL A 115 16.29 14.36 -17.83
N SER A 116 17.24 14.90 -18.61
CA SER A 116 17.42 14.40 -19.96
C SER A 116 17.79 12.91 -19.92
N LYS A 117 17.31 12.12 -20.88
CA LYS A 117 17.62 10.69 -20.96
C LYS A 117 19.13 10.42 -20.96
N LYS A 118 19.90 11.29 -21.64
CA LYS A 118 21.37 11.22 -21.66
C LYS A 118 21.98 11.41 -20.27
N LEU A 119 21.47 12.36 -19.50
CA LEU A 119 21.94 12.62 -18.13
C LEU A 119 21.55 11.48 -17.18
N ALA A 120 20.33 10.95 -17.33
CA ALA A 120 19.89 9.77 -16.59
C ALA A 120 20.78 8.55 -16.87
N GLU A 121 21.07 8.27 -18.15
CA GLU A 121 21.95 7.18 -18.56
C GLU A 121 23.38 7.39 -18.04
N ALA A 122 23.92 8.61 -18.10
CA ALA A 122 25.26 8.94 -17.63
C ALA A 122 25.43 8.76 -16.11
N ASN A 123 24.37 8.98 -15.34
CA ASN A 123 24.39 8.88 -13.87
C ASN A 123 23.64 7.65 -13.33
N SER A 124 23.26 6.71 -14.21
CA SER A 124 22.52 5.48 -13.84
C SER A 124 21.25 5.71 -13.01
N MET A 125 20.57 6.82 -13.24
CA MET A 125 19.38 7.24 -12.49
C MET A 125 18.11 7.17 -13.34
N CYS A 126 16.94 7.28 -12.71
CA CYS A 126 15.67 7.36 -13.44
C CYS A 126 15.55 8.69 -14.22
N TYR A 127 14.95 8.66 -15.40
CA TYR A 127 14.72 9.88 -16.19
C TYR A 127 13.53 10.72 -15.69
N THR A 128 12.66 10.11 -14.89
CA THR A 128 11.48 10.75 -14.29
C THR A 128 11.48 10.50 -12.79
N TYR A 129 11.19 11.55 -12.03
CA TYR A 129 11.03 11.44 -10.59
C TYR A 129 9.83 12.22 -10.09
N GLY A 130 9.39 11.86 -8.89
CA GLY A 130 8.20 12.42 -8.29
C GLY A 130 6.90 12.05 -9.03
N ARG A 131 5.84 12.76 -8.68
CA ARG A 131 4.51 12.63 -9.28
C ARG A 131 3.93 14.02 -9.52
N SER A 132 2.88 14.09 -10.33
CA SER A 132 2.24 15.38 -10.59
C SER A 132 1.50 15.88 -9.36
N LYS A 133 1.60 17.18 -9.09
CA LYS A 133 0.87 17.82 -8.00
C LYS A 133 -0.63 17.53 -8.08
N ASN A 134 -1.19 17.55 -9.29
CA ASN A 134 -2.60 17.25 -9.53
C ASN A 134 -2.95 15.80 -9.17
N LEU A 135 -2.12 14.83 -9.55
CA LEU A 135 -2.35 13.43 -9.19
C LEU A 135 -2.27 13.22 -7.68
N ILE A 136 -1.28 13.82 -7.01
CA ILE A 136 -1.13 13.72 -5.56
C ILE A 136 -2.36 14.32 -4.86
N LYS A 137 -2.81 15.52 -5.28
CA LYS A 137 -4.03 16.15 -4.74
C LYS A 137 -5.28 15.29 -4.94
N GLN A 138 -5.46 14.71 -6.12
CA GLN A 138 -6.57 13.80 -6.40
C GLN A 138 -6.53 12.57 -5.49
N ARG A 139 -5.34 11.99 -5.25
CA ARG A 139 -5.17 10.83 -4.37
C ARG A 139 -5.43 11.19 -2.90
N LEU A 140 -4.94 12.33 -2.44
CA LEU A 140 -5.23 12.86 -1.10
C LEU A 140 -6.72 12.98 -0.87
N GLU A 141 -7.43 13.67 -1.75
CA GLU A 141 -8.87 13.87 -1.61
C GLU A 141 -9.64 12.54 -1.67
N LYS A 142 -9.23 11.63 -2.56
CA LYS A 142 -9.81 10.28 -2.63
C LYS A 142 -9.73 9.57 -1.27
N TYR A 143 -8.56 9.54 -0.65
CA TYR A 143 -8.38 8.83 0.61
C TYR A 143 -8.99 9.57 1.80
N ARG A 144 -9.00 10.91 1.79
CA ARG A 144 -9.75 11.72 2.76
C ARG A 144 -11.23 11.35 2.76
N VAL A 145 -11.86 11.35 1.59
CA VAL A 145 -13.27 10.95 1.42
C VAL A 145 -13.49 9.49 1.82
N GLN A 146 -12.52 8.59 1.57
CA GLN A 146 -12.62 7.20 1.99
C GLN A 146 -12.54 7.05 3.51
N CYS A 147 -11.67 7.81 4.19
CA CYS A 147 -11.62 7.87 5.65
C CYS A 147 -12.96 8.34 6.22
N ASP A 148 -13.51 9.44 5.71
CA ASP A 148 -14.81 9.97 6.15
C ASP A 148 -15.91 8.90 6.03
N LYS A 149 -16.01 8.23 4.87
CA LYS A 149 -16.99 7.17 4.62
C LYS A 149 -16.80 5.96 5.54
N ASN A 150 -15.57 5.51 5.74
CA ASN A 150 -15.29 4.38 6.61
C ASN A 150 -15.58 4.71 8.07
N GLN A 151 -15.26 5.93 8.52
CA GLN A 151 -15.57 6.40 9.87
C GLN A 151 -17.08 6.49 10.10
N GLU A 152 -17.84 7.01 9.14
CA GLU A 152 -19.30 7.03 9.19
C GLU A 152 -19.87 5.61 9.29
N ALA A 153 -19.38 4.67 8.45
CA ALA A 153 -19.79 3.28 8.51
C ALA A 153 -19.47 2.61 9.85
N ILE A 154 -18.31 2.90 10.45
CA ILE A 154 -17.94 2.44 11.80
C ILE A 154 -18.95 2.99 12.83
N ASN A 155 -19.26 4.28 12.77
CA ASN A 155 -20.19 4.91 13.71
C ASN A 155 -21.60 4.33 13.60
N GLU A 156 -22.09 4.07 12.39
CA GLU A 156 -23.39 3.41 12.18
C GLU A 156 -23.39 1.95 12.65
N HIS A 157 -22.28 1.23 12.45
CA HIS A 157 -22.13 -0.15 12.93
C HIS A 157 -22.15 -0.23 14.45
N ILE A 158 -21.48 0.69 15.13
CA ILE A 158 -21.45 0.76 16.61
C ILE A 158 -22.86 1.00 17.18
N LYS A 159 -23.76 1.70 16.49
CA LYS A 159 -25.15 1.88 16.96
C LYS A 159 -25.93 0.56 17.02
N GLN A 160 -25.50 -0.45 16.27
CA GLN A 160 -26.12 -1.78 16.22
C GLN A 160 -25.50 -2.75 17.25
N THR A 161 -24.61 -2.26 18.13
CA THR A 161 -23.91 -3.09 19.12
C THR A 161 -24.93 -3.78 20.05
N PRO A 162 -24.93 -5.12 20.14
CA PRO A 162 -25.69 -5.85 21.14
C PRO A 162 -25.31 -5.41 22.56
N ALA A 163 -26.28 -5.23 23.45
CA ALA A 163 -26.07 -4.71 24.81
C ALA A 163 -25.09 -5.53 25.68
N ILE A 164 -24.89 -6.81 25.32
CA ILE A 164 -23.96 -7.74 25.97
C ILE A 164 -22.49 -7.52 25.58
N ILE A 165 -22.22 -6.68 24.57
CA ILE A 165 -20.87 -6.43 24.06
C ILE A 165 -20.33 -5.11 24.62
N ASP A 166 -19.16 -5.19 25.26
CA ASP A 166 -18.32 -4.01 25.52
C ASP A 166 -17.56 -3.63 24.24
N ILE A 167 -18.11 -2.68 23.49
CA ILE A 167 -17.56 -2.23 22.21
C ILE A 167 -16.15 -1.64 22.34
N GLN A 168 -15.81 -1.05 23.48
CA GLN A 168 -14.50 -0.44 23.69
C GLN A 168 -13.43 -1.51 23.83
N ASN A 169 -13.73 -2.56 24.59
CA ASN A 169 -12.84 -3.71 24.72
C ASN A 169 -12.67 -4.45 23.39
N ILE A 170 -13.77 -4.71 22.67
CA ILE A 170 -13.73 -5.33 21.34
C ILE A 170 -12.92 -4.48 20.35
N THR A 171 -13.13 -3.17 20.31
CA THR A 171 -12.39 -2.26 19.42
C THR A 171 -10.90 -2.26 19.73
N THR A 172 -10.52 -2.30 21.02
CA THR A 172 -9.12 -2.40 21.44
C THR A 172 -8.48 -3.70 20.97
N MET A 173 -9.16 -4.83 21.15
CA MET A 173 -8.70 -6.14 20.66
C MET A 173 -8.52 -6.11 19.14
N ILE A 174 -9.51 -5.61 18.41
CA ILE A 174 -9.48 -5.54 16.95
C ILE A 174 -8.32 -4.66 16.48
N ASN A 175 -8.09 -3.50 17.10
CA ASN A 175 -6.98 -2.63 16.74
C ASN A 175 -5.63 -3.30 16.97
N ASN A 176 -5.46 -4.05 18.06
CA ASN A 176 -4.24 -4.83 18.29
C ASN A 176 -4.02 -5.89 17.19
N LEU A 177 -5.09 -6.60 16.80
CA LEU A 177 -5.05 -7.56 15.71
C LEU A 177 -4.65 -6.88 14.38
N ILE A 178 -5.36 -5.82 13.99
CA ILE A 178 -5.13 -5.12 12.72
C ILE A 178 -3.72 -4.54 12.67
N ASN A 179 -3.25 -3.93 13.76
CA ASN A 179 -1.90 -3.35 13.80
C ASN A 179 -0.81 -4.39 13.59
N LYS A 180 -1.01 -5.60 14.12
CA LYS A 180 -0.09 -6.73 13.91
C LYS A 180 -0.15 -7.24 12.47
N ASP A 181 -1.35 -7.44 11.92
CA ASP A 181 -1.51 -8.02 10.58
C ASP A 181 -1.16 -7.02 9.46
N GLN A 182 -1.30 -5.72 9.70
CA GLN A 182 -0.89 -4.67 8.74
C GLN A 182 0.58 -4.27 8.88
N TYR A 183 1.39 -4.98 9.67
CA TYR A 183 2.81 -4.63 9.86
C TYR A 183 3.59 -4.57 8.54
N GLU A 184 3.48 -5.60 7.70
CA GLU A 184 4.15 -5.67 6.39
C GLU A 184 3.68 -4.55 5.45
N LEU A 185 2.39 -4.21 5.51
CA LEU A 185 1.83 -3.10 4.74
C LEU A 185 2.44 -1.76 5.18
N ARG A 186 2.56 -1.52 6.49
CA ARG A 186 3.19 -0.31 7.02
C ARG A 186 4.65 -0.21 6.60
N LEU A 187 5.41 -1.31 6.71
CA LEU A 187 6.81 -1.36 6.25
C LEU A 187 6.93 -1.04 4.76
N GLU A 188 6.06 -1.59 3.92
CA GLU A 188 6.09 -1.32 2.48
C GLU A 188 5.75 0.15 2.16
N LEU A 189 4.79 0.74 2.87
CA LEU A 189 4.45 2.16 2.71
C LEU A 189 5.58 3.08 3.20
N ASP A 190 6.24 2.75 4.30
CA ASP A 190 7.42 3.46 4.80
C ASP A 190 8.59 3.35 3.82
N ARG A 191 8.84 2.15 3.29
CA ARG A 191 9.86 1.92 2.26
C ARG A 191 9.61 2.80 1.04
N ARG A 192 8.37 2.91 0.57
CA ARG A 192 8.00 3.80 -0.56
C ARG A 192 8.25 5.28 -0.26
N LYS A 193 7.95 5.74 0.97
CA LYS A 193 8.29 7.10 1.42
C LYS A 193 9.79 7.34 1.33
N THR A 194 10.60 6.39 1.84
CA THR A 194 12.07 6.47 1.80
C THR A 194 12.63 6.48 0.38
N MET A 195 12.14 5.58 -0.49
CA MET A 195 12.60 5.53 -1.90
C MET A 195 12.34 6.86 -2.62
N LEU A 196 11.15 7.44 -2.45
CA LEU A 196 10.84 8.72 -3.08
C LEU A 196 11.75 9.85 -2.59
N ARG A 197 12.11 9.86 -1.32
CA ARG A 197 13.05 10.83 -0.76
C ARG A 197 14.45 10.67 -1.35
N LEU A 198 14.94 9.43 -1.47
CA LEU A 198 16.23 9.17 -2.10
C LEU A 198 16.25 9.59 -3.56
N ASP A 199 15.19 9.28 -4.33
CA ASP A 199 15.05 9.75 -5.71
C ASP A 199 15.13 11.29 -5.77
N ALA A 200 14.40 11.96 -4.87
CA ALA A 200 14.42 13.42 -4.78
C ALA A 200 15.82 13.99 -4.49
N GLU A 201 16.55 13.37 -3.56
CA GLU A 201 17.91 13.77 -3.19
C GLU A 201 18.91 13.52 -4.33
N GLU A 202 18.87 12.35 -4.99
CA GLU A 202 19.74 12.05 -6.14
C GLU A 202 19.53 13.05 -7.29
N HIS A 203 18.27 13.37 -7.59
CA HIS A 203 17.95 14.33 -8.63
C HIS A 203 18.46 15.73 -8.34
N LYS A 204 18.31 16.20 -7.09
CA LYS A 204 18.85 17.48 -6.65
C LYS A 204 20.37 17.53 -6.80
N ILE A 205 21.08 16.48 -6.38
CA ILE A 205 22.55 16.41 -6.48
C ILE A 205 22.99 16.48 -7.95
N VAL A 206 22.31 15.75 -8.84
CA VAL A 206 22.65 15.75 -10.27
C VAL A 206 22.36 17.10 -10.92
N GLU A 207 21.26 17.76 -10.56
CA GLU A 207 20.93 19.12 -11.05
C GLU A 207 21.89 20.19 -10.50
N GLU A 208 22.38 20.05 -9.26
CA GLU A 208 23.40 20.96 -8.71
C GLU A 208 24.79 20.78 -9.34
N PHE A 209 25.11 19.57 -9.80
CA PHE A 209 26.43 19.25 -10.36
C PHE A 209 26.59 19.64 -11.85
N TYR A 210 25.51 19.69 -12.63
CA TYR A 210 25.52 19.90 -14.09
C TYR A 210 24.82 21.20 -14.50
#